data_AF-A0A8T5U371-F1
#
_entry.id   AF-A0A8T5U371-F1
#
_cell.length_a   1.000
_cell.length_b   1.000
_cell.length_c   1.000
_cell.angle_alpha   90.00
_cell.angle_beta   90.00
_cell.angle_gamma   90.00
#
_symmetry.space_group_name_H-M   'P 1'
#
loop_
_entity.id
_entity.type
_entity.pdbx_description
1 polymer ?
#
loop_
_entity_poly.entity_id
_entity_poly.type
_entity_poly.pdbx_seq_one_letter_code
_entity_poly.pdbx_strand_id
1 'polypeptide(L)'
;LILGMIVFFLVGIGFSGSLYIIDLVVADIVDEDELATGMRREAGYYGVNALILRFSNILVILAISTIFSTVGWKTFDPTVDPSQVAFGLRALIFIFPAIALAIGILALYKYPLDGERLSNVQEKLKELHEQKKARV
;
A
#
# COMPACT_ATOMS: atom_id res chain seq x y z
N LEU A 1 -29.93 2.47 -0.55
CA LEU A 1 -29.25 2.07 -1.81
C LEU A 1 -28.57 3.26 -2.49
N ILE A 2 -29.29 4.31 -2.89
CA ILE A 2 -28.71 5.50 -3.56
C ILE A 2 -27.60 6.17 -2.74
N LEU A 3 -27.82 6.39 -1.44
CA LEU A 3 -26.79 6.96 -0.55
C LEU A 3 -25.52 6.08 -0.48
N GLY A 4 -25.68 4.76 -0.47
CA GLY A 4 -24.55 3.82 -0.48
C GLY A 4 -23.74 3.92 -1.76
N MET A 5 -24.40 4.04 -2.92
CA MET A 5 -23.72 4.24 -4.21
C MET A 5 -22.89 5.52 -4.23
N ILE A 6 -23.42 6.62 -3.68
CA ILE A 6 -22.70 7.90 -3.58
C ILE A 6 -21.46 7.74 -2.69
N VAL A 7 -21.60 7.07 -1.54
CA VAL A 7 -20.46 6.82 -0.62
C VAL A 7 -19.38 5.97 -1.29
N PHE A 8 -19.75 4.85 -1.92
CA PHE A 8 -18.78 4.00 -2.61
C PHE A 8 -18.12 4.68 -3.81
N PHE A 9 -18.85 5.55 -4.52
CA PHE A 9 -18.26 6.35 -5.59
C PHE A 9 -17.16 7.28 -5.06
N LEU A 10 -17.41 8.01 -3.96
CA LEU A 10 -16.41 8.88 -3.34
C LEU A 10 -15.21 8.10 -2.80
N VAL A 11 -15.46 6.93 -2.18
CA VAL A 11 -14.38 6.05 -1.70
C VAL A 11 -13.52 5.57 -2.87
N GLY A 12 -14.14 5.21 -4.01
CA GLY A 12 -13.43 4.74 -5.20
C GLY A 12 -12.43 5.75 -5.75
N ILE A 13 -12.75 7.05 -5.72
CA ILE A 13 -11.84 8.13 -6.16
C ILE A 13 -10.58 8.16 -5.28
N GLY A 14 -10.72 8.01 -3.97
CA GLY A 14 -9.56 7.97 -3.06
C GLY A 14 -8.74 6.69 -3.22
N PHE A 15 -9.41 5.57 -3.47
CA PHE A 15 -8.76 4.26 -3.54
C PHE A 15 -7.91 4.08 -4.81
N SER A 16 -8.27 4.72 -5.92
CA SER A 16 -7.56 4.56 -7.20
C SER A 16 -6.09 4.96 -7.12
N GLY A 17 -5.77 6.05 -6.42
CA GLY A 17 -4.38 6.51 -6.27
C GLY A 17 -3.51 5.54 -5.46
N SER A 18 -4.07 4.97 -4.38
CA SER A 18 -3.33 4.05 -3.51
C SER A 18 -2.97 2.71 -4.17
N LEU A 19 -3.69 2.29 -5.21
CA LEU A 19 -3.44 1.02 -5.88
C LEU A 19 -2.17 1.06 -6.75
N TYR A 20 -1.89 2.21 -7.39
CA TYR A 20 -0.77 2.32 -8.34
C TYR A 20 0.50 2.90 -7.72
N ILE A 21 0.39 3.59 -6.59
CA ILE A 21 1.53 4.32 -6.02
C ILE A 21 2.70 3.41 -5.64
N ILE A 22 2.42 2.18 -5.21
CA ILE A 22 3.46 1.22 -4.82
C ILE A 22 4.28 0.82 -6.04
N ASP A 23 3.62 0.47 -7.16
CA ASP A 23 4.32 0.04 -8.38
C ASP A 23 5.16 1.18 -8.97
N LEU A 24 4.67 2.42 -8.90
CA LEU A 24 5.42 3.62 -9.30
C LEU A 24 6.66 3.84 -8.43
N VAL A 25 6.51 3.82 -7.10
CA VAL A 25 7.64 4.01 -6.17
C VAL A 25 8.68 2.91 -6.32
N VAL A 26 8.24 1.65 -6.52
CA VAL A 26 9.16 0.53 -6.75
C VAL A 26 9.90 0.71 -8.07
N ALA A 27 9.23 1.15 -9.14
CA ALA A 27 9.88 1.44 -10.42
C ALA A 27 10.94 2.56 -10.28
N ASP A 28 10.62 3.66 -9.59
CA ASP A 28 11.56 4.77 -9.39
C ASP A 28 12.80 4.34 -8.58
N ILE A 29 12.62 3.48 -7.57
CA ILE A 29 13.74 2.92 -6.78
C ILE A 29 14.60 1.99 -7.63
N VAL A 30 13.97 1.15 -8.47
CA VAL A 30 14.71 0.26 -9.38
C VAL A 30 15.54 1.07 -10.37
N ASP A 31 15.00 2.16 -10.90
CA ASP A 31 15.70 3.04 -11.82
C ASP A 31 16.89 3.75 -11.13
N GLU A 32 16.73 4.19 -9.87
CA GLU A 32 17.85 4.72 -9.07
C GLU A 32 18.94 3.65 -8.79
N ASP A 33 18.54 2.41 -8.49
CA ASP A 33 19.49 1.29 -8.30
C ASP A 33 20.19 0.89 -9.61
N GLU A 34 19.49 0.93 -10.74
CA GLU A 34 20.11 0.67 -12.05
C GLU A 34 21.17 1.73 -12.36
N LEU A 35 20.93 3.00 -12.03
CA LEU A 35 21.94 4.06 -12.19
C LEU A 35 23.18 3.81 -11.32
N ALA A 36 22.99 3.37 -10.09
CA ALA A 36 24.09 3.15 -9.15
C ALA A 36 24.90 1.89 -9.49
N THR A 37 24.24 0.82 -9.95
CA THR A 37 24.86 -0.50 -10.13
C THR A 37 25.11 -0.89 -11.59
N GLY A 38 24.48 -0.19 -12.53
CA GLY A 38 24.50 -0.51 -13.97
C GLY A 38 23.65 -1.72 -14.36
N MET A 39 23.04 -2.44 -13.40
CA MET A 39 22.25 -3.66 -13.63
C MET A 39 20.80 -3.45 -13.23
N ARG A 40 19.87 -3.92 -14.06
CA ARG A 40 18.43 -3.81 -13.78
C ARG A 40 17.99 -4.98 -12.89
N ARG A 41 17.50 -4.69 -11.68
CA ARG A 41 17.17 -5.68 -10.63
C ARG A 41 15.70 -5.72 -10.24
N GLU A 42 14.79 -5.47 -11.17
CA GLU A 42 13.33 -5.41 -10.94
C GLU A 42 12.79 -6.61 -10.14
N ALA A 43 13.16 -7.83 -10.52
CA ALA A 43 12.65 -9.05 -9.90
C ALA A 43 12.97 -9.14 -8.39
N GLY A 44 14.11 -8.58 -7.96
CA GLY A 44 14.48 -8.56 -6.55
C GLY A 44 13.57 -7.66 -5.72
N TYR A 45 13.33 -6.44 -6.21
CA TYR A 45 12.45 -5.47 -5.55
C TYR A 45 11.00 -5.95 -5.50
N TYR A 46 10.46 -6.47 -6.61
CA TYR A 46 9.12 -7.05 -6.61
C TYR A 46 9.02 -8.33 -5.75
N GLY A 47 10.10 -9.11 -5.63
CA GLY A 47 10.17 -10.24 -4.71
C GLY A 47 10.04 -9.82 -3.24
N VAL A 48 10.74 -8.76 -2.83
CA VAL A 48 10.61 -8.18 -1.48
C VAL A 48 9.21 -7.60 -1.27
N ASN A 49 8.67 -6.88 -2.24
CA ASN A 49 7.30 -6.35 -2.17
C ASN A 49 6.27 -7.47 -1.97
N ALA A 50 6.38 -8.56 -2.73
CA ALA A 50 5.51 -9.71 -2.59
C ALA A 50 5.60 -10.35 -1.19
N LEU A 51 6.79 -10.41 -0.59
CA LEU A 51 6.97 -10.88 0.78
C LEU A 51 6.28 -9.95 1.80
N ILE A 52 6.43 -8.63 1.66
CA ILE A 52 5.77 -7.64 2.52
C ILE A 52 4.24 -7.78 2.43
N LEU A 53 3.69 -8.00 1.24
CA LEU A 53 2.25 -8.24 1.06
C LEU A 53 1.78 -9.50 1.81
N ARG A 54 2.60 -10.55 1.90
CA ARG A 54 2.26 -11.74 2.71
C ARG A 54 2.21 -11.42 4.19
N PHE A 55 3.16 -10.63 4.70
CA PHE A 55 3.13 -10.18 6.09
C PHE A 55 1.94 -9.25 6.38
N SER A 56 1.57 -8.38 5.44
CA SER A 56 0.37 -7.55 5.54
C SER A 56 -0.90 -8.39 5.73
N ASN A 57 -1.04 -9.49 4.97
CA ASN A 57 -2.18 -10.40 5.14
C ASN A 57 -2.23 -11.04 6.53
N ILE A 58 -1.08 -11.35 7.14
CA ILE A 58 -1.03 -11.86 8.52
C ILE A 58 -1.57 -10.81 9.49
N LEU A 59 -1.17 -9.54 9.34
CA LEU A 59 -1.66 -8.44 10.18
C LEU A 59 -3.18 -8.26 10.05
N VAL A 60 -3.73 -8.38 8.83
CA VAL A 60 -5.18 -8.32 8.60
C VAL A 60 -5.90 -9.44 9.34
N ILE A 61 -5.41 -10.68 9.23
CA ILE A 61 -6.00 -11.84 9.93
C ILE A 61 -5.93 -11.65 11.45
N LEU A 62 -4.81 -11.14 11.95
CA LEU A 62 -4.67 -10.83 13.38
C LEU A 62 -5.66 -9.77 13.84
N ALA A 63 -5.83 -8.67 13.10
CA ALA A 63 -6.80 -7.62 13.43
C ALA A 63 -8.23 -8.16 13.48
N ILE A 64 -8.63 -8.96 12.48
CA ILE A 64 -9.96 -9.62 12.45
C ILE A 64 -10.11 -10.53 13.66
N SER A 65 -9.12 -11.38 13.93
CA SER A 65 -9.13 -12.31 15.07
C SER A 65 -9.27 -11.57 16.41
N THR A 66 -8.53 -10.48 16.59
CA THR A 66 -8.62 -9.64 17.80
C THR A 66 -10.03 -9.09 17.98
N ILE A 67 -10.64 -8.48 16.97
CA ILE A 67 -11.99 -7.93 17.08
C ILE A 67 -13.03 -9.02 17.33
N PHE A 68 -12.94 -10.17 16.65
CA PHE A 68 -13.91 -11.25 16.82
C PHE A 68 -13.80 -11.90 18.20
N SER A 69 -12.62 -11.87 18.81
CA SER A 69 -12.42 -12.35 20.18
C SER A 69 -12.97 -11.38 21.24
N THR A 70 -13.08 -10.08 20.95
CA THR A 70 -13.51 -9.06 21.92
C THR A 70 -15.00 -8.76 21.88
N VAL A 71 -15.65 -8.83 20.71
CA VAL A 71 -17.08 -8.48 20.57
C VAL A 71 -18.06 -9.63 20.81
N GLY A 72 -17.60 -10.74 21.40
CA GLY A 72 -18.46 -11.89 21.71
C GLY A 72 -18.88 -12.73 20.50
N TRP A 73 -18.30 -12.52 19.31
CA TRP A 73 -18.65 -13.29 18.09
C TRP A 73 -18.22 -14.76 18.18
N LYS A 74 -17.22 -15.07 19.01
CA LYS A 74 -16.62 -16.40 19.11
C LYS A 74 -17.60 -17.49 19.57
N THR A 75 -18.60 -17.14 20.37
CA THR A 75 -19.60 -18.07 20.93
C THR A 75 -20.97 -17.42 20.87
N PHE A 76 -21.99 -18.15 20.40
CA PHE A 76 -23.36 -17.63 20.39
C PHE A 76 -23.85 -17.41 21.82
N ASP A 77 -23.95 -16.15 22.22
CA ASP A 77 -24.48 -15.72 23.50
C ASP A 77 -25.59 -14.67 23.25
N PRO A 78 -26.85 -14.98 23.58
CA PRO A 78 -27.99 -14.08 23.34
C PRO A 78 -27.97 -12.82 24.22
N THR A 79 -27.04 -12.71 25.18
CA THR A 79 -26.87 -11.52 26.03
C THR A 79 -25.92 -10.48 25.43
N VAL A 80 -25.22 -10.81 24.34
CA VAL A 80 -24.29 -9.90 23.67
C VAL A 80 -25.07 -8.77 23.01
N ASP A 81 -24.69 -7.54 23.32
CA ASP A 81 -25.29 -6.35 22.73
C ASP A 81 -24.94 -6.27 21.22
N PRO A 82 -25.95 -6.32 20.33
CA PRO A 82 -25.75 -6.19 18.88
C PRO A 82 -25.03 -4.89 18.48
N SER A 83 -25.10 -3.85 19.32
CA SER A 83 -24.45 -2.57 19.07
C SER A 83 -22.92 -2.67 19.15
N GLN A 84 -22.38 -3.47 20.07
CA GLN A 84 -20.94 -3.70 20.24
C GLN A 84 -20.37 -4.50 19.07
N VAL A 85 -21.12 -5.50 18.61
CA VAL A 85 -20.80 -6.32 17.45
C VAL A 85 -20.73 -5.46 16.18
N ALA A 86 -21.75 -4.61 15.96
CA ALA A 86 -21.78 -3.68 14.84
C ALA A 86 -20.64 -2.67 14.88
N PHE A 87 -20.27 -2.17 16.07
CA PHE A 87 -19.12 -1.30 16.24
C PHE A 87 -17.81 -2.00 15.89
N GLY A 88 -17.59 -3.24 16.36
CA GLY A 88 -16.39 -4.02 16.03
C GLY A 88 -16.22 -4.22 14.52
N LEU A 89 -17.28 -4.57 13.82
CA LEU A 89 -17.25 -4.69 12.36
C LEU A 89 -16.93 -3.36 11.66
N ARG A 90 -17.53 -2.26 12.12
CA ARG A 90 -17.23 -0.92 11.58
C ARG A 90 -15.78 -0.51 11.85
N ALA A 91 -15.21 -0.89 13.00
CA ALA A 91 -13.82 -0.65 13.33
C ALA A 91 -12.87 -1.35 12.35
N LEU A 92 -13.17 -2.58 11.93
CA LEU A 92 -12.38 -3.31 10.93
C LEU A 92 -12.39 -2.64 9.55
N ILE A 93 -13.50 -2.00 9.17
CA ILE A 93 -13.65 -1.33 7.87
C ILE A 93 -13.03 0.08 7.89
N PHE A 94 -13.06 0.77 9.03
CA PHE A 94 -12.65 2.17 9.09
C PHE A 94 -11.37 2.39 9.89
N ILE A 95 -11.31 1.97 11.16
CA ILE A 95 -10.22 2.33 12.08
C ILE A 95 -8.90 1.70 11.63
N PHE A 96 -8.87 0.39 11.35
CA PHE A 96 -7.64 -0.29 10.95
C PHE A 96 -7.11 0.22 9.60
N PRO A 97 -7.92 0.30 8.53
CA PRO A 97 -7.46 0.88 7.26
C PRO A 97 -7.04 2.34 7.39
N ALA A 98 -7.73 3.16 8.20
CA ALA A 98 -7.36 4.56 8.42
C ALA A 98 -5.98 4.71 9.08
N ILE A 99 -5.68 3.88 10.09
CA ILE A 99 -4.35 3.88 10.74
C ILE A 99 -3.27 3.45 9.74
N ALA A 100 -3.50 2.37 8.98
CA ALA A 100 -2.56 1.90 7.97
C ALA A 100 -2.29 2.97 6.89
N LEU A 101 -3.35 3.65 6.44
CA LEU A 101 -3.26 4.72 5.45
C LEU A 101 -2.54 5.95 6.02
N ALA A 102 -2.77 6.33 7.27
CA ALA A 102 -2.05 7.42 7.92
C ALA A 102 -0.54 7.11 8.02
N ILE A 103 -0.16 5.89 8.37
CA ILE A 103 1.23 5.45 8.37
C ILE A 103 1.82 5.50 6.95
N GLY A 104 1.06 5.04 5.94
CA GLY A 104 1.46 5.09 4.54
C GLY A 104 1.71 6.52 4.04
N ILE A 105 0.83 7.47 4.37
CA ILE A 105 1.01 8.90 4.04
C ILE A 105 2.27 9.45 4.71
N LEU A 106 2.50 9.14 5.99
CA LEU A 106 3.70 9.60 6.70
C LEU A 106 4.99 9.04 6.10
N ALA A 107 4.96 7.78 5.67
CA ALA A 107 6.09 7.16 4.98
C ALA A 107 6.35 7.80 3.62
N LEU A 108 5.29 8.05 2.84
CA LEU A 108 5.38 8.72 1.54
C LEU A 108 5.84 10.17 1.67
N TYR A 109 5.43 10.89 2.71
CA TYR A 109 5.91 12.26 2.97
C TYR A 109 7.42 12.34 3.22
N LYS A 110 8.03 11.24 3.68
CA LYS A 110 9.48 11.11 3.86
C LYS A 110 10.19 10.52 2.64
N TYR A 111 9.47 10.19 1.58
CA TYR A 111 10.05 9.61 0.38
C TYR A 111 10.92 10.66 -0.33
N PRO A 112 12.24 10.44 -0.46
CA PRO A 112 13.18 11.48 -0.90
C PRO A 112 13.27 11.63 -2.41
N LEU A 113 12.66 10.73 -3.18
CA LEU A 113 12.76 10.68 -4.63
C LEU A 113 11.55 11.36 -5.26
N ASP A 114 11.50 12.68 -5.12
CA ASP A 114 10.45 13.54 -5.64
C ASP A 114 11.02 14.75 -6.42
N GLY A 115 10.15 15.39 -7.22
CA GLY A 115 10.45 16.64 -7.92
C GLY A 115 11.75 16.63 -8.74
N GLU A 116 12.66 17.54 -8.41
CA GLU A 116 13.93 17.74 -9.13
C GLU A 116 14.83 16.50 -9.05
N ARG A 117 14.87 15.81 -7.91
CA ARG A 117 15.70 14.60 -7.76
C ARG A 117 15.22 13.49 -8.68
N LEU A 118 13.91 13.27 -8.76
CA LEU A 118 13.32 12.27 -9.66
C LEU A 118 13.63 12.60 -11.12
N SER A 119 13.48 13.86 -11.53
CA SER A 119 13.81 14.30 -12.90
C SER A 119 15.28 14.04 -13.24
N ASN A 120 16.19 14.36 -12.33
CA ASN A 120 17.63 14.14 -12.51
C ASN A 120 17.98 12.65 -12.65
N VAL A 121 17.30 11.77 -11.90
CA VAL A 121 17.47 10.31 -12.04
C VAL A 121 16.97 9.85 -13.42
N GLN A 122 15.80 10.29 -13.85
CA GLN A 122 15.24 9.93 -15.16
C GLN A 122 16.12 10.39 -16.33
N GLU A 123 16.72 11.57 -16.25
CA GLU A 123 17.63 12.09 -17.28
C GLU A 123 18.91 11.26 -17.37
N LYS A 124 19.58 11.02 -16.24
CA LYS A 124 20.78 10.18 -16.18
C LYS A 124 20.52 8.75 -16.67
N LEU A 125 19.33 8.21 -16.40
CA LEU A 125 18.99 6.86 -16.83
C LEU A 125 18.86 6.77 -18.35
N LYS A 126 18.28 7.80 -18.98
CA LYS A 126 18.22 7.91 -20.44
C LYS A 126 19.63 7.93 -21.05
N GLU A 127 20.53 8.75 -20.50
CA GLU A 127 21.92 8.81 -20.96
C GLU A 127 22.61 7.43 -20.84
N LEU A 128 22.42 6.73 -19.71
CA LEU A 128 22.96 5.38 -19.51
C LEU A 128 22.42 4.39 -20.56
N HIS A 129 21.13 4.45 -20.87
CA HIS A 129 20.50 3.58 -21.88
C HIS A 129 20.99 3.90 -23.29
N GLU A 130 21.25 5.17 -23.62
CA GLU A 130 21.86 5.57 -24.90
C GLU A 130 23.29 5.06 -25.01
N GLN A 131 24.10 5.19 -23.97
CA GLN A 131 25.47 4.66 -23.93
C GLN A 131 25.51 3.14 -24.09
N LYS A 132 24.60 2.40 -23.41
CA LYS A 132 24.49 0.95 -23.54
C LYS A 132 24.11 0.56 -24.98
N LYS A 133 23.16 1.27 -25.62
CA LYS A 133 22.76 1.03 -27.01
C LYS A 133 23.89 1.31 -28.00
N ALA A 134 24.68 2.36 -27.79
CA ALA A 134 25.80 2.70 -28.66
C ALA A 134 26.97 1.71 -28.59
N ARG A 135 27.02 0.88 -27.53
CA ARG A 135 28.09 -0.11 -27.29
C ARG A 135 27.76 -1.51 -27.87
N VAL A 136 26.50 -1.75 -28.24
CA VAL A 136 26.01 -3.00 -28.84
C VAL A 136 25.95 -2.85 -30.35
#